data_AF-A0AAU6G866-F1
#
_entry.id   AF-A0AAU6G866-F1
#
_cell.length_a   1.000
_cell.length_b   1.000
_cell.length_c   1.000
_cell.angle_alpha   90.00
_cell.angle_beta   90.00
_cell.angle_gamma   90.00
#
_symmetry.space_group_name_H-M   'P 1'
#
loop_
_entity.id
_entity.type
_entity.pdbx_description
1 polymer ?
#
loop_
_entity_poly.entity_id
_entity_poly.type
_entity_poly.pdbx_seq_one_letter_code
_entity_poly.pdbx_strand_id
1 'polypeptide(L)'
;MKEIVRGYWCECRTEDLAGGGPPALLASMDTYSAAQADRWIAVALRTITPALGPAAADEAWDWLYDGRIEMRQALLRSEPCSVSVDNKTTRLTWTARPVLFLTLARREDAGLPDCADRFTPGTGRPRPRLL
;
A
#
# COMPACT_ATOMS: atom_id res chain seq x y z
N MET A 1 -21.41 16.00 12.18
CA MET A 1 -20.52 16.36 11.06
C MET A 1 -19.57 15.18 10.88
N LYS A 2 -19.56 14.51 9.73
CA LYS A 2 -18.64 13.35 9.52
C LYS A 2 -17.21 13.90 9.53
N GLU A 3 -16.38 13.37 10.43
CA GLU A 3 -15.00 13.82 10.57
C GLU A 3 -14.19 13.36 9.35
N ILE A 4 -13.47 14.30 8.72
CA ILE A 4 -12.57 14.01 7.62
C ILE A 4 -11.17 13.92 8.22
N VAL A 5 -10.54 12.75 8.11
CA VAL A 5 -9.22 12.49 8.67
C VAL A 5 -8.20 12.49 7.53
N ARG A 6 -7.15 13.31 7.65
CA ARG A 6 -6.02 13.28 6.70
C ARG A 6 -5.16 12.06 6.98
N GLY A 7 -4.68 11.42 5.92
CA GLY A 7 -3.74 10.31 6.04
C GLY A 7 -3.13 9.93 4.71
N TYR A 8 -2.58 8.72 4.62
CA TYR A 8 -1.95 8.18 3.44
C TYR A 8 -2.50 6.79 3.13
N TRP A 9 -2.85 6.59 1.88
CA TRP A 9 -3.11 5.27 1.32
C TRP A 9 -1.78 4.72 0.83
N CYS A 10 -1.32 3.64 1.43
CA CYS A 10 -0.05 3.01 1.10
C CYS A 10 -0.30 1.70 0.37
N GLU A 11 0.46 1.42 -0.69
CA GLU A 11 0.36 0.19 -1.46
C GLU A 11 1.75 -0.36 -1.77
N CYS A 12 1.88 -1.69 -1.76
CA CYS A 12 3.02 -2.42 -2.27
C CYS A 12 2.57 -3.19 -3.50
N ARG A 13 3.27 -3.01 -4.62
CA ARG A 13 3.04 -3.72 -5.86
C ARG A 13 4.29 -4.47 -6.30
N THR A 14 4.08 -5.58 -6.99
CA THR A 14 5.14 -6.37 -7.61
C THR A 14 4.96 -6.39 -9.12
N GLU A 15 6.02 -6.09 -9.86
CA GLU A 15 6.06 -6.13 -11.31
C GLU A 15 7.04 -7.19 -11.79
N ASP A 16 6.64 -8.02 -12.76
CA ASP A 16 7.53 -8.94 -13.46
C ASP A 16 8.17 -8.23 -14.66
N LEU A 17 9.45 -7.91 -14.52
CA LEU A 17 10.28 -7.23 -15.52
C LEU A 17 10.58 -8.10 -16.74
N ALA A 18 10.38 -9.43 -16.66
CA ALA A 18 10.59 -10.35 -17.77
C ALA A 18 9.32 -10.65 -18.58
N GLY A 19 8.14 -10.53 -17.96
CA GLY A 19 6.87 -11.06 -18.48
C GLY A 19 5.80 -10.05 -18.89
N GLY A 20 6.00 -8.74 -18.67
CA GLY A 20 5.15 -7.68 -19.22
C GLY A 20 3.69 -7.66 -18.74
N GLY A 21 3.39 -8.30 -17.61
CA GLY A 21 2.08 -8.24 -16.95
C GLY A 21 1.90 -6.96 -16.13
N PRO A 22 0.66 -6.52 -15.85
CA PRO A 22 0.42 -5.36 -15.00
C PRO A 22 0.95 -5.63 -13.57
N PRO A 23 1.45 -4.60 -12.87
CA PRO A 23 1.89 -4.76 -11.48
C PRO A 23 0.79 -5.33 -10.58
N ALA A 24 1.08 -6.43 -9.89
CA ALA A 24 0.17 -7.08 -8.96
C ALA A 24 0.19 -6.39 -7.59
N LEU A 25 -0.98 -6.14 -7.00
CA LEU A 25 -1.08 -5.61 -5.64
C LEU A 25 -0.74 -6.69 -4.62
N LEU A 26 0.31 -6.47 -3.83
CA LEU A 26 0.76 -7.38 -2.78
C LEU A 26 0.18 -7.01 -1.41
N ALA A 27 0.12 -5.72 -1.11
CA ALA A 27 -0.41 -5.24 0.16
C ALA A 27 -0.93 -3.80 0.03
N SER A 28 -1.90 -3.44 0.87
CA SER A 28 -2.39 -2.07 1.04
C SER A 28 -2.60 -1.75 2.52
N MET A 29 -2.36 -0.50 2.91
CA MET A 29 -2.57 -0.03 4.27
C MET A 29 -3.04 1.43 4.31
N ASP A 30 -4.06 1.69 5.12
CA ASP A 30 -4.46 3.04 5.49
C ASP A 30 -3.64 3.50 6.69
N THR A 31 -2.97 4.65 6.58
CA THR A 31 -2.15 5.20 7.65
C THR A 31 -2.58 6.63 7.98
N TYR A 32 -2.59 6.98 9.25
CA TYR A 32 -3.14 8.26 9.74
C TYR A 32 -2.05 9.28 10.09
N SER A 33 -0.80 8.98 9.75
CA SER A 33 0.31 9.93 9.90
C SER A 33 1.47 9.58 8.97
N ALA A 34 2.30 10.58 8.64
CA ALA A 34 3.54 10.38 7.89
C ALA A 34 4.46 9.34 8.56
N ALA A 35 4.51 9.31 9.89
CA ALA A 35 5.34 8.36 10.64
C ALA A 35 4.83 6.91 10.52
N GLN A 36 3.51 6.70 10.44
CA GLN A 36 2.95 5.37 10.22
C GLN A 36 3.23 4.87 8.80
N ALA A 37 3.03 5.70 7.77
CA ALA A 37 3.36 5.38 6.39
C ALA A 37 4.84 5.00 6.21
N ASP A 38 5.74 5.86 6.70
CA ASP A 38 7.19 5.65 6.72
C ASP A 38 7.55 4.33 7.41
N ARG A 39 7.02 4.09 8.62
CA ARG A 39 7.30 2.88 9.39
C ARG A 39 6.79 1.61 8.70
N TRP A 40 5.63 1.66 8.06
CA TRP A 40 5.06 0.50 7.37
C TRP A 40 6.02 0.00 6.27
N ILE A 41 6.54 0.92 5.46
CA ILE A 41 7.48 0.61 4.38
C ILE A 41 8.82 0.15 4.93
N ALA A 42 9.36 0.84 5.93
CA ALA A 42 10.64 0.48 6.55
C ALA A 42 10.60 -0.91 7.19
N VAL A 43 9.51 -1.28 7.85
CA VAL A 43 9.34 -2.63 8.41
C VAL A 43 9.26 -3.67 7.28
N ALA A 44 8.45 -3.43 6.25
CA ALA A 44 8.33 -4.36 5.12
C ALA A 44 9.69 -4.60 4.44
N LEU A 45 10.42 -3.54 4.11
CA LEU A 45 11.76 -3.64 3.51
C LEU A 45 12.72 -4.41 4.40
N ARG A 46 12.85 -4.03 5.68
CA ARG A 46 13.75 -4.70 6.61
C ARG A 46 13.42 -6.18 6.81
N THR A 47 12.14 -6.55 6.72
CA THR A 47 11.71 -7.95 6.79
C THR A 47 12.13 -8.76 5.57
N ILE A 48 12.07 -8.18 4.36
CA ILE A 48 12.39 -8.92 3.13
C ILE A 48 13.88 -8.88 2.77
N THR A 49 14.63 -7.89 3.24
CA THR A 49 16.05 -7.68 2.88
C THR A 49 16.90 -8.96 2.95
N PRO A 50 16.81 -9.82 3.99
CA PRO A 50 17.62 -11.04 4.07
C PRO A 50 17.33 -12.08 2.98
N ALA A 51 16.19 -11.99 2.30
CA ALA A 51 15.79 -12.89 1.22
C ALA A 51 16.11 -12.33 -0.19
N LEU A 52 16.61 -11.10 -0.28
CA LEU A 52 16.97 -10.46 -1.54
C LEU A 52 18.35 -10.93 -2.04
N GLY A 53 18.60 -10.79 -3.35
CA GLY A 53 19.96 -10.91 -3.88
C GLY A 53 20.88 -9.80 -3.34
N PRO A 54 22.22 -9.97 -3.34
CA PRO A 54 23.15 -9.04 -2.70
C PRO A 54 22.97 -7.57 -3.12
N ALA A 55 22.90 -7.28 -4.42
CA ALA A 55 22.71 -5.92 -4.92
C ALA A 55 21.38 -5.29 -4.46
N ALA A 56 20.30 -6.08 -4.48
CA ALA A 56 18.98 -5.63 -4.03
C ALA A 56 18.93 -5.43 -2.51
N ALA A 57 19.69 -6.22 -1.75
CA ALA A 57 19.83 -6.05 -0.32
C ALA A 57 20.59 -4.76 0.01
N ASP A 58 21.65 -4.44 -0.74
CA ASP A 58 22.40 -3.19 -0.60
C ASP A 58 21.51 -1.98 -0.90
N GLU A 59 20.77 -1.98 -2.02
CA GLU A 59 19.80 -0.92 -2.34
C GLU A 59 18.73 -0.74 -1.24
N ALA A 60 18.21 -1.85 -0.70
CA ALA A 60 17.25 -1.81 0.39
C ALA A 60 17.86 -1.20 1.67
N TRP A 61 19.13 -1.51 1.96
CA TRP A 61 19.84 -0.92 3.09
C TRP A 61 20.09 0.58 2.90
N ASP A 62 20.57 0.99 1.73
CA ASP A 62 20.78 2.41 1.40
C ASP A 62 19.50 3.22 1.58
N TRP A 63 18.36 2.68 1.11
CA TRP A 63 17.08 3.33 1.35
C TRP A 63 16.71 3.39 2.84
N LEU A 64 16.91 2.29 3.58
CA LEU A 64 16.58 2.22 5.01
C LEU A 64 17.38 3.22 5.85
N TYR A 65 18.59 3.58 5.43
CA TYR A 65 19.44 4.57 6.11
C TYR A 65 19.20 5.99 5.62
N ASP A 66 19.32 6.24 4.32
CA ASP A 66 19.34 7.60 3.76
C ASP A 66 18.01 7.97 3.09
N GLY A 67 17.50 7.10 2.22
CA GLY A 67 16.27 7.36 1.45
C GLY A 67 15.01 7.56 2.31
N ARG A 68 15.02 7.01 3.52
CA ARG A 68 13.92 7.14 4.48
C ARG A 68 13.71 8.58 4.96
N ILE A 69 14.77 9.38 5.06
CA ILE A 69 14.68 10.79 5.45
C ILE A 69 13.92 11.57 4.38
N GLU A 70 14.30 11.39 3.11
CA GLU A 70 13.66 12.05 1.96
C GLU A 70 12.17 11.69 1.86
N MET A 71 11.87 10.39 2.00
CA MET A 71 10.48 9.92 1.99
C MET A 71 9.68 10.56 3.13
N ARG A 72 10.22 10.59 4.34
CA ARG A 72 9.54 11.22 5.49
C ARG A 72 9.28 12.70 5.25
N GLN A 73 10.23 13.41 4.64
CA GLN A 73 10.04 14.82 4.28
C GLN A 73 8.93 15.01 3.24
N ALA A 74 8.90 14.19 2.18
CA ALA A 74 7.82 14.23 1.17
C ALA A 74 6.45 13.98 1.82
N LEU A 75 6.35 12.96 2.68
CA LEU A 75 5.14 12.68 3.43
C LEU A 75 4.71 13.89 4.28
N LEU A 76 5.63 14.50 5.03
CA LEU A 76 5.31 15.70 5.84
C LEU A 76 4.82 16.88 4.99
N ARG A 77 5.27 16.99 3.74
CA ARG A 77 4.77 17.98 2.76
C ARG A 77 3.46 17.55 2.07
N SER A 78 2.89 16.41 2.45
CA SER A 78 1.72 15.81 1.81
C SER A 78 1.93 15.54 0.31
N GLU A 79 3.16 15.17 -0.07
CA GLU A 79 3.51 14.79 -1.44
C GLU A 79 3.36 13.27 -1.61
N PRO A 80 2.80 12.80 -2.75
CA PRO A 80 2.91 11.40 -3.11
C PRO A 80 4.38 11.01 -3.30
N CYS A 81 4.76 9.85 -2.77
CA CYS A 81 6.12 9.35 -2.92
C CYS A 81 6.14 7.83 -3.11
N SER A 82 7.28 7.33 -3.58
CA SER A 82 7.49 5.92 -3.86
C SER A 82 8.92 5.50 -3.60
N VAL A 83 9.10 4.23 -3.23
CA VAL A 83 10.39 3.54 -3.20
C VAL A 83 10.24 2.26 -4.00
N SER A 84 11.28 1.89 -4.76
CA SER A 84 11.34 0.61 -5.44
C SER A 84 12.63 -0.13 -5.12
N VAL A 85 12.56 -1.46 -5.14
CA VAL A 85 13.72 -2.35 -5.02
C VAL A 85 13.59 -3.41 -6.11
N ASP A 86 14.68 -3.63 -6.85
CA ASP A 86 14.74 -4.59 -7.94
C ASP A 86 15.45 -5.85 -7.50
N ASN A 87 14.80 -7.01 -7.60
CA ASN A 87 15.38 -8.31 -7.28
C ASN A 87 15.21 -9.26 -8.46
N LYS A 88 16.28 -9.50 -9.21
CA LYS A 88 16.29 -10.30 -10.44
C LYS A 88 15.29 -9.76 -11.46
N THR A 89 14.21 -10.49 -11.73
CA THR A 89 13.16 -10.10 -12.69
C THR A 89 11.94 -9.50 -11.98
N THR A 90 12.00 -9.24 -10.67
CA THR A 90 10.87 -8.71 -9.91
C THR A 90 11.21 -7.34 -9.35
N ARG A 91 10.40 -6.33 -9.66
CA ARG A 91 10.43 -5.02 -9.01
C ARG A 91 9.34 -4.95 -7.95
N LEU A 92 9.72 -4.58 -6.73
CA LEU A 92 8.78 -4.24 -5.68
C LEU A 92 8.71 -2.73 -5.57
N THR A 93 7.51 -2.16 -5.61
CA THR A 93 7.29 -0.71 -5.47
C THR A 93 6.31 -0.44 -4.35
N TRP A 94 6.74 0.32 -3.36
CA TRP A 94 5.87 0.90 -2.36
C TRP A 94 5.52 2.33 -2.76
N THR A 95 4.25 2.66 -2.63
CA THR A 95 3.74 4.02 -2.84
C THR A 95 3.01 4.48 -1.60
N ALA A 96 3.10 5.76 -1.30
CA ALA A 96 2.29 6.42 -0.28
C ALA A 96 1.68 7.68 -0.90
N ARG A 97 0.36 7.73 -0.98
CA ARG A 97 -0.39 8.87 -1.54
C ARG A 97 -1.23 9.54 -0.46
N PRO A 98 -1.22 10.88 -0.36
CA PRO A 98 -2.07 11.60 0.57
C PRO A 98 -3.55 11.41 0.22
N VAL A 99 -4.38 11.15 1.23
CA VAL A 99 -5.82 10.97 1.07
C VAL A 99 -6.60 11.61 2.21
N LEU A 100 -7.89 11.83 1.97
CA LEU A 100 -8.87 12.22 2.99
C LEU A 100 -9.75 11.00 3.29
N PHE A 101 -9.58 10.44 4.47
CA PHE A 101 -10.43 9.38 4.97
C PHE A 101 -11.74 9.98 5.48
N LEU A 102 -12.85 9.43 4.99
CA LEU A 102 -14.16 9.72 5.54
C LEU A 102 -14.38 8.77 6.71
N THR A 103 -14.50 9.31 7.92
CA THR A 103 -14.95 8.52 9.05
C THR A 103 -16.37 8.08 8.77
N LEU A 104 -16.52 6.83 8.34
CA LEU A 104 -17.81 6.18 8.27
C LEU A 104 -18.29 6.03 9.71
N ALA A 105 -19.50 6.51 9.99
CA ALA A 105 -20.06 6.40 11.31
C ALA A 105 -20.05 4.94 11.76
N ARG A 106 -19.30 4.66 12.82
CA ARG A 106 -19.39 3.48 13.67
C ARG A 106 -19.05 2.14 13.01
N ARG A 107 -17.75 1.92 12.77
CA ARG A 107 -17.11 0.61 12.96
C ARG A 107 -16.36 0.68 14.29
N GLU A 108 -17.09 0.81 15.39
CA GLU A 108 -16.50 0.48 16.69
C GLU A 108 -16.22 -1.03 16.61
N ASP A 109 -15.01 -1.48 16.96
CA ASP A 109 -14.57 -2.88 16.86
C ASP A 109 -15.45 -3.90 17.62
N ALA A 110 -16.58 -3.46 18.20
CA ALA A 110 -17.54 -4.24 18.95
C ALA A 110 -18.74 -4.76 18.13
N GLY A 111 -18.96 -4.38 16.87
CA GLY A 111 -20.04 -4.99 16.09
C GLY A 111 -20.20 -4.46 14.67
N LEU A 112 -20.25 -5.38 13.71
CA LEU A 112 -20.76 -5.08 12.38
C LEU A 112 -22.27 -4.78 12.48
N PRO A 113 -22.82 -3.83 11.71
CA PRO A 113 -24.27 -3.61 11.68
C PRO A 113 -24.97 -4.85 11.13
N ASP A 114 -26.21 -5.14 11.55
CA ASP A 114 -27.01 -6.30 11.08
C ASP A 114 -27.11 -6.43 9.55
N CYS A 115 -26.93 -5.33 8.82
CA CYS A 115 -26.91 -5.34 7.36
C CYS A 115 -25.61 -5.89 6.75
N ALA A 116 -24.52 -5.99 7.50
CA ALA A 116 -23.25 -6.51 7.04
C ALA A 116 -23.35 -7.99 6.63
N ASP A 117 -24.05 -8.80 7.44
CA ASP A 117 -24.29 -10.22 7.14
C ASP A 117 -25.37 -10.42 6.06
N ARG A 118 -26.18 -9.39 5.80
CA ARG A 118 -27.20 -9.39 4.73
C ARG A 118 -26.62 -9.02 3.37
N PHE A 119 -25.37 -8.54 3.31
CA PHE A 119 -24.73 -8.28 2.03
C PHE A 119 -24.32 -9.61 1.38
N THR A 120 -25.14 -10.10 0.46
CA THR A 120 -24.73 -11.11 -0.50
C THR A 120 -24.08 -10.41 -1.69
N PRO A 121 -22.76 -10.56 -1.91
CA PRO A 121 -22.12 -10.06 -3.13
C PRO A 121 -22.86 -10.70 -4.30
N GLY A 122 -23.46 -9.87 -5.16
CA GLY A 122 -24.14 -10.37 -6.33
C GLY A 122 -23.15 -11.18 -7.16
N THR A 123 -23.30 -12.50 -7.18
CA THR A 123 -22.61 -13.35 -8.17
C THR A 123 -22.99 -12.76 -9.53
N GLY A 124 -21.98 -12.24 -10.24
CA GLY A 124 -22.17 -11.35 -11.38
C GLY A 124 -23.33 -11.77 -12.29
N ARG A 125 -24.18 -10.81 -12.63
CA ARG A 125 -25.25 -11.00 -13.62
C ARG A 125 -24.62 -11.63 -14.88
N PRO A 126 -25.06 -12.83 -15.34
CA PRO A 126 -24.56 -13.36 -16.59
C PRO A 126 -24.88 -12.36 -17.70
N ARG A 127 -23.86 -12.02 -18.52
CA ARG A 127 -24.03 -11.18 -19.71
C ARG A 127 -25.14 -11.80 -20.58
N PRO A 128 -26.19 -11.06 -20.97
CA PRO A 128 -27.18 -11.59 -21.89
C PRO A 128 -26.48 -11.94 -23.21
N ARG A 129 -26.62 -13.20 -23.64
CA ARG A 129 -26.25 -13.59 -25.01
C ARG A 129 -27.25 -12.92 -25.93
N LEU A 130 -26.76 -11.97 -26.73
CA LEU A 130 -27.49 -11.45 -27.88
C LEU A 130 -27.66 -12.60 -28.87
N LEU A 131 -28.91 -12.94 -29.18
CA LEU A 131 -29.32 -13.64 -30.41
C LEU A 131 -29.73 -12.57 -31.42
#